data_AF-A0A9P6QKK3-F1
#
_entry.id   AF-A0A9P6QKK3-F1
#
_cell.length_a   1.000
_cell.length_b   1.000
_cell.length_c   1.000
_cell.angle_alpha   90.00
_cell.angle_beta   90.00
_cell.angle_gamma   90.00
#
_symmetry.space_group_name_H-M   'P 1'
#
loop_
_entity.id
_entity.type
_entity.pdbx_description
1 polymer ?
#
loop_
_entity_poly.entity_id
_entity_poly.type
_entity_poly.pdbx_seq_one_letter_code
_entity_poly.pdbx_strand_id
1 'polypeptide(L)'
;IFAKAAGYGNMLQAVGLFVVIQGCQIGTNIWLQNWIKVAATSTHGIGYYMGIYTTLIIIFMGLMFCASYKILVMACVQAADRLHSKLLTSILRMPMNFFDTTPIGRILNRFSSDIFSIDEMICWTFFDMFLFGTSVIGSLVVIATTTPIFLAIVPPVFVIYVLVMSYYIAASRAFKRIESVARSPMYQHFSETLSGVSTIRVVGCSQRFIDENASRSDDSSNAHFVWAMGNRWLN
;
A
#
# COMPACT_ATOMS: atom_id res chain seq x y z
N ILE A 1 13.00 -8.00 1.10
CA ILE A 1 13.95 -7.21 1.93
C ILE A 1 13.26 -6.71 3.19
N PHE A 2 12.13 -6.01 3.06
CA PHE A 2 11.34 -5.53 4.19
C PHE A 2 10.90 -6.63 5.17
N ALA A 3 10.35 -7.75 4.67
CA ALA A 3 10.03 -8.94 5.48
C ALA A 3 11.22 -9.49 6.29
N LYS A 4 12.42 -9.47 5.71
CA LYS A 4 13.66 -9.90 6.38
C LYS A 4 14.12 -8.87 7.42
N ALA A 5 13.90 -7.57 7.16
CA ALA A 5 14.20 -6.49 8.08
C ALA A 5 13.24 -6.46 9.28
N ALA A 6 11.95 -6.74 9.07
CA ALA A 6 10.95 -6.87 10.13
C ALA A 6 11.16 -8.14 10.99
N GLY A 7 11.79 -9.17 10.43
CA GLY A 7 12.09 -10.44 11.09
C GLY A 7 10.98 -11.48 10.90
N TYR A 8 11.37 -12.69 10.51
CA TYR A 8 10.42 -13.75 10.15
C TYR A 8 9.49 -14.17 11.29
N GLY A 9 9.98 -14.18 12.54
CA GLY A 9 9.15 -14.51 13.71
C GLY A 9 8.03 -13.49 13.95
N ASN A 10 8.34 -12.20 13.83
CA ASN A 10 7.37 -11.12 13.99
C ASN A 10 6.33 -11.12 12.86
N MET A 11 6.77 -11.44 11.63
CA MET A 11 5.87 -11.56 10.48
C MET A 11 4.91 -12.74 10.63
N LEU A 12 5.39 -13.88 11.14
CA LEU A 12 4.53 -15.03 11.44
C LEU A 12 3.49 -14.69 12.52
N GLN A 13 3.90 -13.97 13.57
CA GLN A 13 2.98 -13.49 14.60
C GLN A 13 1.92 -12.53 14.03
N ALA A 14 2.31 -11.61 13.14
CA ALA A 14 1.38 -10.71 12.48
C ALA A 14 0.34 -11.47 11.64
N VAL A 15 0.79 -12.48 10.86
CA VAL A 15 -0.12 -13.35 10.09
C VAL A 15 -1.09 -14.08 11.02
N GLY A 16 -0.60 -14.70 12.09
CA GLY A 16 -1.45 -15.39 13.07
C GLY A 16 -2.51 -14.45 13.68
N LEU A 17 -2.12 -13.21 13.99
CA LEU A 17 -3.01 -12.21 14.57
C LEU A 17 -4.10 -11.77 13.56
N PHE A 18 -3.76 -11.58 12.29
CA PHE A 18 -4.76 -11.31 11.24
C PHE A 18 -5.73 -12.48 11.03
N VAL A 19 -5.25 -13.72 11.10
CA VAL A 19 -6.12 -14.91 11.02
C VAL A 19 -7.11 -14.94 12.19
N VAL A 20 -6.67 -14.63 13.41
CA VAL A 20 -7.54 -14.55 14.59
C VAL A 20 -8.59 -13.44 14.42
N ILE A 21 -8.19 -12.28 13.90
CA ILE A 21 -9.09 -11.16 13.61
C ILE A 21 -10.16 -11.56 12.60
N GLN A 22 -9.77 -12.17 11.48
CA GLN A 22 -10.71 -12.64 10.47
C GLN A 22 -11.65 -13.71 11.03
N GLY A 23 -11.14 -14.63 11.85
CA GLY A 23 -11.97 -15.61 12.57
C GLY A 23 -12.99 -14.96 13.49
N CYS A 24 -12.60 -13.92 14.24
CA CYS A 24 -13.48 -13.14 15.10
C CYS A 24 -14.54 -12.35 14.31
N GLN A 25 -14.15 -11.78 13.16
CA GLN A 25 -15.07 -11.10 12.25
C GLN A 25 -16.12 -12.06 11.69
N ILE A 26 -15.69 -13.24 11.19
CA ILE A 26 -16.58 -14.28 10.69
C ILE A 26 -17.50 -14.78 11.82
N GLY A 27 -16.95 -15.02 13.01
CA GLY A 27 -17.71 -15.44 14.19
C GLY A 27 -18.80 -14.44 14.59
N THR A 28 -18.49 -13.14 14.56
CA THR A 28 -19.45 -12.06 14.82
C THR A 28 -20.59 -12.07 13.79
N ASN A 29 -20.27 -12.31 12.51
CA ASN A 29 -21.29 -12.44 11.46
C ASN A 29 -22.16 -13.69 11.62
N ILE A 30 -21.57 -14.84 11.96
CA ILE A 30 -22.32 -16.09 12.22
C ILE A 30 -23.24 -15.90 13.43
N TRP A 31 -22.77 -15.25 14.49
CA TRP A 31 -23.60 -14.93 15.65
C TRP A 31 -24.81 -14.08 15.26
N LEU A 32 -24.59 -13.03 14.46
CA LEU A 32 -25.68 -12.18 13.96
C LEU A 32 -26.69 -12.99 13.12
N GLN A 33 -26.22 -13.88 12.25
CA GLN A 33 -27.11 -14.76 11.47
C GLN A 33 -27.95 -15.68 12.37
N ASN A 34 -27.35 -16.24 13.44
CA ASN A 34 -28.08 -17.07 14.40
C ASN A 34 -29.10 -16.25 15.19
N TRP A 35 -28.74 -15.03 15.61
CA TRP A 35 -29.66 -14.13 16.29
C TRP A 35 -30.89 -13.85 15.42
N ILE A 36 -30.71 -13.54 14.13
CA ILE A 36 -31.82 -13.29 13.20
C ILE A 36 -32.77 -14.51 13.10
N LYS A 37 -32.24 -15.73 13.01
CA LYS A 37 -33.05 -16.95 12.92
C LYS A 37 -33.87 -17.22 14.18
N VAL A 38 -33.29 -16.94 15.34
CA VAL A 38 -33.85 -17.32 16.64
C VAL A 38 -34.66 -16.17 17.26
N ALA A 39 -34.54 -14.94 16.74
CA ALA A 39 -35.25 -13.75 17.21
C ALA A 39 -36.79 -13.89 17.16
N ALA A 40 -37.35 -14.63 16.20
CA ALA A 40 -38.80 -14.84 16.09
C ALA A 40 -39.35 -15.90 17.07
N THR A 41 -38.48 -16.75 17.63
CA THR A 41 -38.90 -17.97 18.38
C THR A 41 -38.36 -18.02 19.82
N SER A 42 -37.56 -17.03 20.23
CA SER A 42 -36.87 -17.03 21.53
C SER A 42 -37.70 -16.49 22.68
N THR A 43 -37.54 -17.11 23.86
CA THR A 43 -38.01 -16.60 25.16
C THR A 43 -37.03 -15.63 25.83
N HIS A 44 -35.77 -15.59 25.39
CA HIS A 44 -34.77 -14.65 25.91
C HIS A 44 -34.95 -13.24 25.34
N GLY A 45 -34.85 -12.22 26.19
CA GLY A 45 -34.98 -10.81 25.80
C GLY A 45 -33.89 -10.36 24.82
N ILE A 46 -34.25 -9.43 23.94
CA ILE A 46 -33.37 -8.82 22.91
C ILE A 46 -32.02 -8.36 23.50
N GLY A 47 -32.02 -7.86 24.74
CA GLY A 47 -30.82 -7.40 25.43
C GLY A 47 -29.74 -8.46 25.63
N TYR A 48 -30.09 -9.75 25.74
CA TYR A 48 -29.11 -10.84 25.89
C TYR A 48 -28.30 -11.03 24.59
N TYR A 49 -28.97 -11.13 23.45
CA TYR A 49 -28.33 -11.28 22.15
C TYR A 49 -27.54 -10.04 21.74
N MET A 50 -28.08 -8.86 22.02
CA MET A 50 -27.41 -7.57 21.78
C MET A 50 -26.17 -7.41 22.66
N GLY A 51 -26.22 -7.85 23.92
CA GLY A 51 -25.09 -7.83 24.85
C GLY A 51 -23.92 -8.66 24.32
N ILE A 52 -24.18 -9.93 23.95
CA ILE A 52 -23.15 -10.82 23.39
C ILE A 52 -22.57 -10.26 22.10
N TYR A 53 -23.42 -9.75 21.20
CA TYR A 53 -22.96 -9.14 19.95
C TYR A 53 -22.06 -7.93 20.19
N THR A 54 -22.43 -7.06 21.14
CA THR A 54 -21.64 -5.88 21.50
C THR A 54 -20.28 -6.28 22.08
N THR A 55 -20.24 -7.29 22.96
CA THR A 55 -18.98 -7.82 23.51
C THR A 55 -18.07 -8.38 22.42
N LEU A 56 -18.61 -9.13 21.45
CA LEU A 56 -17.85 -9.65 20.32
C LEU A 56 -17.25 -8.52 19.46
N ILE A 57 -18.00 -7.45 19.20
CA ILE A 57 -17.50 -6.28 18.49
C ILE A 57 -16.37 -5.59 19.24
N ILE A 58 -16.50 -5.41 20.56
CA ILE A 58 -15.46 -4.77 21.39
C ILE A 58 -14.17 -5.61 21.35
N ILE A 59 -14.28 -6.94 21.42
CA ILE A 59 -13.13 -7.84 21.30
C ILE A 59 -12.49 -7.70 19.91
N PHE A 60 -13.29 -7.73 18.85
CA PHE A 60 -12.80 -7.54 17.47
C PHE A 60 -12.07 -6.20 17.29
N MET A 61 -12.66 -5.11 17.79
CA MET A 61 -12.07 -3.77 17.71
C MET A 61 -10.77 -3.68 18.50
N GLY A 62 -10.72 -4.28 19.70
CA GLY A 62 -9.50 -4.36 20.51
C GLY A 62 -8.39 -5.16 19.82
N LEU A 63 -8.73 -6.29 19.19
CA LEU A 63 -7.78 -7.10 18.42
C LEU A 63 -7.24 -6.32 17.21
N MET A 64 -8.12 -5.64 16.46
CA MET A 64 -7.74 -4.78 15.34
C MET A 64 -6.78 -3.66 15.78
N PHE A 65 -7.08 -2.99 16.90
CA PHE A 65 -6.21 -1.95 17.45
C PHE A 65 -4.82 -2.51 17.83
N CYS A 66 -4.79 -3.67 18.49
CA CYS A 66 -3.54 -4.35 18.82
C CYS A 66 -2.74 -4.74 17.57
N ALA A 67 -3.42 -5.20 16.52
CA ALA A 67 -2.80 -5.54 15.23
C ALA A 67 -2.12 -4.33 14.61
N SER A 68 -2.87 -3.24 14.47
CA SER A 68 -2.40 -2.00 13.85
C SER A 68 -1.21 -1.44 14.62
N TYR A 69 -1.28 -1.42 15.95
CA TYR A 69 -0.17 -0.98 16.79
C TYR A 69 1.07 -1.87 16.61
N LYS A 70 0.90 -3.19 16.66
CA LYS A 70 2.01 -4.15 16.50
C LYS A 70 2.67 -4.02 15.13
N ILE A 71 1.90 -3.86 14.06
CA ILE A 71 2.42 -3.71 12.70
C ILE A 71 3.13 -2.37 12.55
N LEU A 72 2.56 -1.28 13.05
CA LEU A 72 3.22 0.03 13.02
C LEU A 72 4.59 -0.02 13.70
N VAL A 73 4.66 -0.60 14.90
CA VAL A 73 5.92 -0.69 15.66
C VAL A 73 6.92 -1.64 14.99
N MET A 74 6.49 -2.83 14.55
CA MET A 74 7.39 -3.86 14.02
C MET A 74 7.74 -3.67 12.55
N ALA A 75 6.73 -3.41 11.71
CA ALA A 75 6.91 -3.29 10.28
C ALA A 75 7.48 -1.93 9.93
N CYS A 76 6.97 -0.83 10.50
CA CYS A 76 7.45 0.50 10.11
C CYS A 76 8.70 0.87 10.86
N VAL A 77 8.60 1.03 12.18
CA VAL A 77 9.71 1.63 12.93
C VAL A 77 10.96 0.75 12.94
N GLN A 78 10.81 -0.55 13.23
CA GLN A 78 11.99 -1.43 13.30
C GLN A 78 12.59 -1.74 11.92
N ALA A 79 11.78 -1.92 10.88
CA ALA A 79 12.32 -2.19 9.55
C ALA A 79 12.96 -0.94 8.94
N ALA A 80 12.34 0.24 9.12
CA ALA A 80 12.90 1.53 8.75
C ALA A 80 14.27 1.75 9.39
N ASP A 81 14.36 1.63 10.71
CA ASP A 81 15.59 1.85 11.45
C ASP A 81 16.71 0.89 11.02
N ARG A 82 16.39 -0.40 10.84
CA ARG A 82 17.36 -1.40 10.35
C ARG A 82 17.81 -1.11 8.92
N LEU A 83 16.90 -0.71 8.03
CA LEU A 83 17.22 -0.40 6.64
C LEU A 83 18.04 0.88 6.53
N HIS A 84 17.66 1.92 7.27
CA HIS A 84 18.39 3.18 7.35
C HIS A 84 19.80 2.97 7.92
N SER A 85 19.93 2.29 9.07
CA SER A 85 21.22 1.99 9.70
C SER A 85 22.13 1.15 8.80
N LYS A 86 21.56 0.18 8.07
CA LYS A 86 22.30 -0.63 7.10
C LYS A 86 22.75 0.19 5.90
N LEU A 87 21.89 1.06 5.37
CA LEU A 87 22.22 1.96 4.27
C LEU A 87 23.37 2.91 4.68
N LEU A 88 23.25 3.53 5.86
CA LEU A 88 24.27 4.43 6.41
C LEU A 88 25.62 3.72 6.58
N THR A 89 25.61 2.56 7.24
CA THR A 89 26.85 1.78 7.46
C THR A 89 27.47 1.34 6.14
N SER A 90 26.65 0.97 5.14
CA SER A 90 27.14 0.58 3.82
C SER A 90 27.81 1.75 3.10
N ILE A 91 27.21 2.94 3.15
CA ILE A 91 27.73 4.14 2.48
C ILE A 91 29.03 4.62 3.14
N LEU A 92 29.08 4.65 4.47
CA LEU A 92 30.29 5.04 5.21
C LEU A 92 31.49 4.09 4.96
N ARG A 93 31.24 2.85 4.52
CA ARG A 93 32.28 1.87 4.19
C ARG A 93 32.66 1.84 2.70
N MET A 94 32.02 2.66 1.85
CA MET A 94 32.35 2.71 0.44
C MET A 94 33.70 3.42 0.19
N PRO A 95 34.49 3.00 -0.81
CA PRO A 95 35.73 3.67 -1.17
C PRO A 95 35.48 5.06 -1.76
N MET A 96 36.47 5.95 -1.70
CA MET A 96 36.37 7.33 -2.22
C MET A 96 35.92 7.38 -3.69
N ASN A 97 36.37 6.43 -4.51
CA ASN A 97 35.98 6.29 -5.92
C ASN A 97 34.45 6.22 -6.12
N PHE A 98 33.70 5.65 -5.15
CA PHE A 98 32.24 5.67 -5.22
C PHE A 98 31.68 7.08 -5.12
N PHE A 99 32.23 7.92 -4.24
CA PHE A 99 31.80 9.30 -4.05
C PHE A 99 32.21 10.22 -5.19
N ASP A 100 33.34 9.91 -5.86
CA ASP A 100 33.78 10.68 -7.03
C ASP A 100 32.96 10.36 -8.29
N THR A 101 32.48 9.11 -8.43
CA THR A 101 31.72 8.66 -9.60
C THR A 101 30.21 8.80 -9.47
N THR A 102 29.68 8.84 -8.24
CA THR A 102 28.23 8.94 -8.01
C THR A 102 27.82 10.36 -7.63
N PRO A 103 26.81 10.94 -8.32
CA PRO A 103 26.37 12.28 -7.99
C PRO A 103 25.73 12.30 -6.59
N ILE A 104 26.11 13.29 -5.78
CA ILE A 104 25.64 13.41 -4.39
C ILE A 104 24.11 13.45 -4.27
N GLY A 105 23.42 14.00 -5.29
CA GLY A 105 21.96 14.01 -5.36
C GLY A 105 21.32 12.62 -5.41
N ARG A 106 21.99 11.61 -6.00
CA ARG A 106 21.50 10.23 -6.00
C ARG A 106 21.59 9.60 -4.60
N ILE A 107 22.63 9.93 -3.85
CA ILE A 107 22.79 9.48 -2.45
C ILE A 107 21.71 10.14 -1.59
N LEU A 108 21.51 11.46 -1.74
CA LEU A 108 20.48 12.20 -1.00
C LEU A 108 19.07 11.69 -1.31
N ASN A 109 18.76 11.39 -2.58
CA ASN A 109 17.45 10.86 -2.95
C ASN A 109 17.17 9.49 -2.30
N ARG A 110 18.21 8.65 -2.13
CA ARG A 110 18.08 7.37 -1.41
C ARG A 110 17.79 7.57 0.08
N PHE A 111 18.42 8.54 0.74
CA PHE A 111 18.17 8.85 2.15
C PHE A 111 16.85 9.60 2.39
N SER A 112 16.32 10.29 1.38
CA SER A 112 15.07 11.05 1.48
C SER A 112 13.90 10.28 0.91
N SER A 113 13.69 10.33 -0.42
CA SER A 113 12.49 9.78 -1.07
C SER A 113 12.36 8.26 -0.93
N ASP A 114 13.47 7.51 -1.03
CA ASP A 114 13.40 6.04 -0.99
C ASP A 114 13.16 5.54 0.44
N ILE A 115 13.80 6.14 1.45
CA ILE A 115 13.53 5.83 2.87
C ILE A 115 12.11 6.24 3.26
N PHE A 116 11.65 7.43 2.85
CA PHE A 116 10.27 7.86 3.08
C PHE A 116 9.25 6.86 2.52
N SER A 117 9.50 6.33 1.32
CA SER A 117 8.64 5.31 0.72
C SER A 117 8.62 4.00 1.53
N ILE A 118 9.74 3.63 2.14
CA ILE A 118 9.83 2.45 3.03
C ILE A 118 9.08 2.69 4.34
N ASP A 119 9.22 3.89 4.91
CA ASP A 119 8.69 4.23 6.23
C ASP A 119 7.16 4.37 6.22
N GLU A 120 6.60 4.94 5.15
CA GLU A 120 5.17 5.24 5.07
C GLU A 120 4.44 4.29 4.10
N MET A 121 4.82 4.28 2.82
CA MET A 121 4.05 3.60 1.77
C MET A 121 4.08 2.08 1.89
N ILE A 122 5.28 1.50 2.10
CA ILE A 122 5.44 0.04 2.18
C ILE A 122 4.69 -0.51 3.39
N CYS A 123 4.71 0.21 4.51
CA CYS A 123 3.98 -0.16 5.71
C CYS A 123 2.49 -0.39 5.52
N TRP A 124 1.80 0.63 4.99
CA TRP A 124 0.37 0.55 4.72
C TRP A 124 0.06 -0.54 3.71
N THR A 125 0.88 -0.64 2.65
CA THR A 125 0.73 -1.70 1.64
C THR A 125 0.85 -3.10 2.25
N PHE A 126 1.77 -3.31 3.20
CA PHE A 126 1.90 -4.59 3.91
C PHE A 126 0.69 -4.89 4.78
N PHE A 127 0.18 -3.89 5.51
CA PHE A 127 -1.03 -4.04 6.32
C PHE A 127 -2.22 -4.47 5.44
N ASP A 128 -2.46 -3.75 4.35
CA ASP A 128 -3.55 -4.02 3.41
C ASP A 128 -3.41 -5.41 2.77
N MET A 129 -2.20 -5.80 2.36
CA MET A 129 -1.95 -7.11 1.77
C MET A 129 -2.35 -8.25 2.71
N PHE A 130 -2.03 -8.14 4.00
CA PHE A 130 -2.42 -9.16 4.97
C PHE A 130 -3.91 -9.11 5.31
N LEU A 131 -4.48 -7.91 5.47
CA LEU A 131 -5.89 -7.73 5.76
C LEU A 131 -6.76 -8.31 4.64
N PHE A 132 -6.55 -7.87 3.40
CA PHE A 132 -7.31 -8.35 2.25
C PHE A 132 -6.98 -9.82 1.93
N GLY A 133 -5.72 -10.22 1.99
CA GLY A 133 -5.31 -11.61 1.74
C GLY A 133 -5.99 -12.60 2.69
N THR A 134 -5.98 -12.31 3.99
CA THR A 134 -6.67 -13.16 4.98
C THR A 134 -8.20 -13.08 4.86
N SER A 135 -8.75 -11.92 4.50
CA SER A 135 -10.19 -11.75 4.28
C SER A 135 -10.71 -12.55 3.08
N VAL A 136 -9.96 -12.59 1.97
CA VAL A 136 -10.30 -13.43 0.81
C VAL A 136 -10.30 -14.92 1.19
N ILE A 137 -9.26 -15.38 1.90
CA ILE A 137 -9.19 -16.77 2.38
C ILE A 137 -10.35 -17.06 3.33
N GLY A 138 -10.64 -16.17 4.28
CA GLY A 138 -11.76 -16.32 5.21
C GLY A 138 -13.11 -16.40 4.50
N SER A 139 -13.32 -15.57 3.49
CA SER A 139 -14.54 -15.59 2.67
C SER A 139 -14.69 -16.90 1.89
N LEU A 140 -13.60 -17.42 1.32
CA LEU A 140 -13.60 -18.72 0.65
C LEU A 140 -13.96 -19.87 1.60
N VAL A 141 -13.45 -19.84 2.85
CA VAL A 141 -13.81 -20.82 3.88
C VAL A 141 -15.30 -20.77 4.22
N VAL A 142 -15.87 -19.57 4.38
CA VAL A 142 -17.31 -19.39 4.66
C VAL A 142 -18.18 -19.88 3.50
N ILE A 143 -17.78 -19.60 2.26
CA ILE A 143 -18.48 -20.10 1.06
C ILE A 143 -18.44 -21.63 1.02
N ALA A 144 -17.28 -22.22 1.31
CA ALA A 144 -17.12 -23.68 1.31
C ALA A 144 -18.01 -24.38 2.35
N THR A 145 -18.22 -23.77 3.53
CA THR A 145 -19.09 -24.35 4.58
C THR A 145 -20.57 -24.09 4.34
N THR A 146 -20.93 -22.96 3.74
CA THR A 146 -22.34 -22.56 3.55
C THR A 146 -22.94 -23.11 2.25
N THR A 147 -22.22 -22.99 1.14
CA THR A 147 -22.68 -23.38 -0.20
C THR A 147 -21.55 -24.04 -1.00
N PRO A 148 -21.22 -25.33 -0.72
CA PRO A 148 -20.07 -26.00 -1.32
C PRO A 148 -20.17 -26.12 -2.85
N ILE A 149 -21.39 -26.14 -3.41
CA ILE A 149 -21.60 -26.19 -4.87
C ILE A 149 -21.01 -24.96 -5.59
N PHE A 150 -20.95 -23.81 -4.92
CA PHE A 150 -20.39 -22.57 -5.47
C PHE A 150 -18.87 -22.64 -5.64
N LEU A 151 -18.20 -23.57 -4.94
CA LEU A 151 -16.76 -23.77 -5.05
C LEU A 151 -16.34 -24.20 -6.47
N ALA A 152 -17.23 -24.85 -7.23
CA ALA A 152 -16.96 -25.24 -8.62
C ALA A 152 -16.73 -24.01 -9.55
N ILE A 153 -17.29 -22.85 -9.20
CA ILE A 153 -17.15 -21.59 -9.98
C ILE A 153 -15.87 -20.82 -9.60
N VAL A 154 -15.29 -21.09 -8.43
CA VAL A 154 -14.10 -20.36 -7.94
C VAL A 154 -12.89 -20.55 -8.87
N PRO A 155 -12.52 -21.77 -9.32
CA PRO A 155 -11.37 -21.96 -10.20
C PRO A 155 -11.42 -21.16 -11.53
N PRO A 156 -12.51 -21.20 -12.33
CA PRO A 156 -12.55 -20.42 -13.57
C PRO A 156 -12.49 -18.90 -13.32
N VAL A 157 -13.16 -18.41 -12.27
CA VAL A 157 -13.06 -16.99 -11.88
C VAL A 157 -11.64 -16.61 -11.47
N PHE A 158 -10.95 -17.47 -10.72
CA PHE A 158 -9.56 -17.25 -10.31
C PHE A 158 -8.61 -17.20 -11.51
N VAL A 159 -8.79 -18.06 -12.51
CA VAL A 159 -7.99 -18.03 -13.75
C VAL A 159 -8.20 -16.71 -14.50
N ILE A 160 -9.46 -16.28 -14.68
CA ILE A 160 -9.77 -15.00 -15.32
C ILE A 160 -9.15 -13.84 -14.54
N TYR A 161 -9.24 -13.86 -13.21
CA TYR A 161 -8.62 -12.87 -12.35
C TYR A 161 -7.10 -12.79 -12.54
N VAL A 162 -6.41 -13.93 -12.53
CA VAL A 162 -4.94 -13.96 -12.74
C VAL A 162 -4.57 -13.44 -14.12
N LEU A 163 -5.32 -13.79 -15.16
CA LEU A 163 -5.10 -13.27 -16.51
C LEU A 163 -5.25 -11.75 -16.54
N VAL A 164 -6.38 -11.21 -16.09
CA VAL A 164 -6.65 -9.77 -16.05
C VAL A 164 -5.59 -9.04 -15.22
N MET A 165 -5.25 -9.57 -14.03
CA MET A 165 -4.23 -9.01 -13.15
C MET A 165 -2.86 -8.96 -13.82
N SER A 166 -2.48 -10.02 -14.56
CA SER A 166 -1.18 -10.07 -15.25
C SER A 166 -1.04 -8.99 -16.34
N TYR A 167 -2.10 -8.78 -17.14
CA TYR A 167 -2.16 -7.71 -18.13
C TYR A 167 -2.16 -6.33 -17.47
N TYR A 168 -3.00 -6.13 -16.45
CA TYR A 168 -3.09 -4.88 -15.71
C TYR A 168 -1.75 -4.49 -15.10
N ILE A 169 -1.07 -5.41 -14.41
CA ILE A 169 0.21 -5.12 -13.76
C ILE A 169 1.27 -4.73 -14.80
N ALA A 170 1.30 -5.37 -15.97
CA ALA A 170 2.23 -5.01 -17.03
C ALA A 170 1.96 -3.59 -17.56
N ALA A 171 0.70 -3.27 -17.85
CA ALA A 171 0.28 -1.94 -18.32
C ALA A 171 0.50 -0.85 -17.26
N SER A 172 0.07 -1.08 -16.01
CA SER A 172 0.19 -0.13 -14.91
C SER A 172 1.65 0.23 -14.62
N ARG A 173 2.58 -0.74 -14.66
CA ARG A 173 4.01 -0.45 -14.56
C ARG A 173 4.54 0.41 -15.71
N ALA A 174 4.07 0.17 -16.94
CA ALA A 174 4.46 0.97 -18.09
C ALA A 174 3.96 2.42 -17.96
N PHE A 175 2.70 2.61 -17.56
CA PHE A 175 2.13 3.94 -17.30
C PHE A 175 2.87 4.67 -16.17
N LYS A 176 3.14 3.99 -15.05
CA LYS A 176 3.92 4.56 -13.94
C LYS A 176 5.32 4.99 -14.38
N ARG A 177 5.96 4.21 -15.26
CA ARG A 177 7.27 4.57 -15.83
C ARG A 177 7.18 5.83 -16.69
N ILE A 178 6.16 5.94 -17.55
CA ILE A 178 5.95 7.12 -18.40
C ILE A 178 5.72 8.36 -17.54
N GLU A 179 4.84 8.28 -16.54
CA GLU A 179 4.61 9.36 -15.56
C GLU A 179 5.92 9.80 -14.87
N SER A 180 6.72 8.84 -14.39
CA SER A 180 7.99 9.14 -13.73
C SER A 180 8.99 9.84 -14.65
N VAL A 181 9.04 9.44 -15.94
CA VAL A 181 9.94 10.04 -16.93
C VAL A 181 9.47 11.44 -17.34
N ALA A 182 8.16 11.64 -17.53
CA ALA A 182 7.58 12.93 -17.91
C ALA A 182 7.71 13.99 -16.79
N ARG A 183 7.74 13.58 -15.53
CA ARG A 183 7.85 14.49 -14.38
C ARG A 183 9.25 15.10 -14.21
N SER A 184 10.32 14.38 -14.54
CA SER A 184 11.69 14.84 -14.30
C SER A 184 12.08 16.12 -15.06
N PRO A 185 11.81 16.26 -16.37
CA PRO A 185 12.13 17.47 -17.14
C PRO A 185 11.43 18.74 -16.64
N MET A 186 10.25 18.61 -16.05
CA MET A 186 9.51 19.73 -15.45
C MET A 186 10.26 20.29 -14.22
N TYR A 187 10.68 19.41 -13.29
CA TYR A 187 11.45 19.85 -12.13
C TYR A 187 12.83 20.39 -12.50
N GLN A 188 13.48 19.80 -13.50
CA GLN A 188 14.76 20.31 -14.01
C GLN A 188 14.62 21.72 -14.58
N HIS A 189 13.61 21.95 -15.43
CA HIS A 189 13.34 23.27 -16.01
C HIS A 189 13.03 24.31 -14.93
N PHE A 190 12.26 23.93 -13.91
CA PHE A 190 11.96 24.80 -12.77
C PHE A 190 13.23 25.18 -11.98
N SER A 191 14.11 24.21 -11.72
CA SER A 191 15.39 24.44 -11.03
C SER A 191 16.34 25.34 -11.84
N GLU A 192 16.39 25.16 -13.16
CA GLU A 192 17.20 26.00 -14.07
C GLU A 192 16.65 27.43 -14.12
N THR A 193 15.32 27.58 -14.20
CA THR A 193 14.64 28.87 -14.19
C THR A 193 14.91 29.64 -12.89
N LEU A 194 14.86 28.97 -11.73
CA LEU A 194 15.18 29.58 -10.44
C LEU A 194 16.64 30.07 -10.37
N SER A 195 17.57 29.27 -10.88
CA SER A 195 19.00 29.61 -10.89
C SER A 195 19.30 30.75 -11.86
N GLY A 196 18.59 30.82 -12.99
CA GLY A 196 18.79 31.79 -14.07
C GLY A 196 17.83 32.99 -14.07
N VAL A 197 17.01 33.17 -13.03
CA VAL A 197 15.87 34.12 -13.07
C VAL A 197 16.26 35.56 -13.39
N SER A 198 17.42 36.02 -12.91
CA SER A 198 17.95 37.35 -13.19
C SER A 198 18.26 37.53 -14.67
N THR A 199 18.91 36.53 -15.28
CA THR A 199 19.28 36.52 -16.70
C THR A 199 18.03 36.49 -17.59
N ILE A 200 17.05 35.64 -17.25
CA ILE A 200 15.79 35.52 -18.00
C ILE A 200 15.04 36.86 -18.02
N ARG A 201 14.99 37.55 -16.88
CA ARG A 201 14.33 38.87 -16.77
C ARG A 201 15.06 39.95 -17.56
N VAL A 202 16.40 39.98 -17.51
CA VAL A 202 17.21 40.97 -18.25
C VAL A 202 17.10 40.77 -19.76
N VAL A 203 17.06 39.52 -20.23
CA VAL A 203 16.90 39.19 -21.66
C VAL A 203 15.45 39.36 -22.15
N GLY A 204 14.48 39.48 -21.23
CA GLY A 204 13.06 39.67 -21.57
C GLY A 204 12.39 38.41 -22.14
N CYS A 205 12.93 37.22 -21.88
CA CYS A 205 12.43 35.96 -22.43
C CYS A 205 11.50 35.17 -21.49
N SER A 206 10.95 35.81 -20.46
CA SER A 206 10.09 35.19 -19.45
C SER A 206 8.89 34.45 -20.05
N GLN A 207 8.23 35.00 -21.07
CA GLN A 207 7.05 34.37 -21.66
C GLN A 207 7.37 33.01 -22.29
N ARG A 208 8.51 32.91 -23.01
CA ARG A 208 8.97 31.64 -23.59
C ARG A 208 9.16 30.56 -22.53
N PHE A 209 9.77 30.91 -21.40
CA PHE A 209 9.96 29.99 -20.27
C PHE A 209 8.63 29.60 -19.61
N ILE A 210 7.65 30.50 -19.54
CA ILE A 210 6.30 30.19 -19.05
C ILE A 210 5.61 29.18 -19.97
N ASP A 211 5.64 29.43 -21.28
CA ASP A 211 4.99 28.55 -22.28
C ASP A 211 5.65 27.17 -22.31
N GLU A 212 6.99 27.11 -22.22
CA GLU A 212 7.73 25.86 -22.14
C GLU A 212 7.44 25.08 -20.85
N ASN A 213 7.30 25.78 -19.71
CA ASN A 213 6.91 25.16 -18.46
C ASN A 213 5.47 24.62 -18.51
N ALA A 214 4.55 25.36 -19.13
CA ALA A 214 3.17 24.92 -19.33
C ALA A 214 3.10 23.64 -20.16
N SER A 215 3.80 23.59 -21.30
CA SER A 215 3.86 22.39 -22.15
C SER A 215 4.40 21.16 -21.41
N ARG A 216 5.50 21.31 -20.65
CA ARG A 216 6.06 20.20 -19.85
C ARG A 216 5.14 19.76 -18.72
N SER A 217 4.42 20.70 -18.11
CA SER A 217 3.41 20.42 -17.08
C SER A 217 2.22 19.65 -17.66
N ASP A 218 1.77 20.00 -18.87
CA ASP A 218 0.70 19.30 -19.57
C ASP A 218 1.09 17.86 -19.91
N ASP A 219 2.32 17.64 -20.39
CA ASP A 219 2.84 16.29 -20.66
C ASP A 219 2.86 15.42 -19.40
N SER A 220 3.37 15.96 -18.28
CA SER A 220 3.37 15.28 -16.98
C SER A 220 1.95 15.00 -16.48
N SER A 221 1.03 15.96 -16.65
CA SER A 221 -0.36 15.83 -16.23
C SER A 221 -1.11 14.78 -17.05
N ASN A 222 -0.91 14.75 -18.37
CA ASN A 222 -1.46 13.73 -19.26
C ASN A 222 -0.94 12.33 -18.91
N ALA A 223 0.36 12.19 -18.65
CA ALA A 223 0.93 10.90 -18.24
C ALA A 223 0.35 10.41 -16.89
N HIS A 224 0.19 11.31 -15.92
CA HIS A 224 -0.47 10.99 -14.65
C HIS A 224 -1.95 10.61 -14.84
N PHE A 225 -2.66 11.31 -15.72
CA PHE A 225 -4.06 11.01 -16.04
C PHE A 225 -4.21 9.60 -16.62
N VAL A 226 -3.36 9.21 -17.57
CA VAL A 226 -3.37 7.85 -18.16
C VAL A 226 -3.13 6.78 -17.08
N TRP A 227 -2.17 7.00 -16.19
CA TRP A 227 -1.93 6.08 -15.06
C TRP A 227 -3.16 5.99 -14.13
N ALA A 228 -3.77 7.13 -13.80
CA ALA A 228 -4.95 7.19 -12.95
C ALA A 228 -6.18 6.51 -13.58
N MET A 229 -6.39 6.69 -14.90
CA MET A 229 -7.44 6.01 -15.64
C MET A 229 -7.21 4.50 -15.68
N GLY A 230 -5.96 4.06 -15.82
CA GLY A 230 -5.58 2.64 -15.71
C GLY A 230 -6.02 2.05 -14.36
N ASN A 231 -5.79 2.76 -13.25
CA ASN A 231 -6.23 2.32 -11.92
C ASN A 231 -7.76 2.29 -11.79
N ARG A 232 -8.47 3.24 -12.39
CA ARG A 232 -9.94 3.27 -12.39
C ARG A 232 -10.58 2.16 -13.22
N TRP A 233 -9.91 1.64 -14.24
CA TRP A 233 -10.43 0.52 -15.02
C TRP A 233 -10.49 -0.79 -14.21
N LEU A 234 -9.58 -0.96 -13.23
CA LEU A 234 -9.53 -2.15 -12.39
C LEU A 234 -10.47 -2.08 -11.17
N ASN A 235 -10.63 -0.88 -10.60
CA ASN A 235 -11.52 -0.62 -9.44
C ASN A 235 -12.99 -0.74 -9.83
#